data_AF-A0A7S4LNE1-F1
#
_entry.id   AF-A0A7S4LNE1-F1
#
_cell.length_a   1.000
_cell.length_b   1.000
_cell.length_c   1.000
_cell.angle_alpha   90.00
_cell.angle_beta   90.00
_cell.angle_gamma   90.00
#
_symmetry.space_group_name_H-M   'P 1'
#
loop_
_entity.id
_entity.type
_entity.pdbx_description
1 polymer ?
#
loop_
_entity_poly.entity_id
_entity_poly.type
_entity_poly.pdbx_seq_one_letter_code
_entity_poly.pdbx_strand_id
1 'polypeptide(L)'
;MRACSIGLSLAYACCLAIVTLIGFSAITTGIVLLIEGDHYGDTAEDLNPRADFSKLPESCIIEDVIHSHREEEDGHGHHCYDDYSYMFSYQGSRYRSRGNTALRYDGVCSASQRRSPVFVVGEEVPCWKPNISPVPAQYNCGNDMCYKIFDPENEVDIAKDTGDAMEAAGISSLVFGILCCCCCSPALWFAGKRGHAAGPPMPGMHGGPQGSVEAPDQHGKGPQGQVVQGRVIGQVQGA
;
A
#
# COMPACT_ATOMS: atom_id res chain seq x y z
N MET A 1 -40.59 -4.43 -34.80
CA MET A 1 -40.39 -5.00 -33.44
C MET A 1 -39.01 -5.61 -33.19
N ARG A 2 -38.27 -6.13 -34.20
CA ARG A 2 -36.93 -6.73 -33.97
C ARG A 2 -35.80 -5.75 -33.63
N ALA A 3 -35.87 -4.50 -34.11
CA ALA A 3 -34.84 -3.49 -33.82
C ALA A 3 -34.76 -3.07 -32.34
N CYS A 4 -35.87 -3.16 -31.59
CA CYS A 4 -35.89 -2.79 -30.16
C CYS A 4 -35.21 -3.84 -29.26
N SER A 5 -35.22 -5.11 -29.66
CA SER A 5 -34.60 -6.21 -28.89
C SER A 5 -33.07 -6.19 -28.93
N ILE A 6 -32.48 -5.68 -30.01
CA ILE A 6 -31.00 -5.68 -30.20
C ILE A 6 -30.35 -4.63 -29.29
N GLY A 7 -30.96 -3.45 -29.16
CA GLY A 7 -30.46 -2.39 -28.29
C GLY A 7 -30.40 -2.79 -26.81
N LEU A 8 -31.42 -3.52 -26.33
CA LEU A 8 -31.49 -3.97 -24.93
C LEU A 8 -30.41 -5.01 -24.61
N SER A 9 -30.13 -5.94 -25.52
CA SER A 9 -29.08 -6.96 -25.34
C SER A 9 -27.67 -6.36 -25.32
N LEU A 10 -27.40 -5.36 -26.17
CA LEU A 10 -26.10 -4.69 -26.21
C LEU A 10 -25.84 -3.88 -24.93
N ALA A 11 -26.86 -3.14 -24.45
CA ALA A 11 -26.75 -2.38 -23.21
C ALA A 11 -26.49 -3.29 -22.00
N TYR A 12 -27.16 -4.43 -21.92
CA TYR A 12 -26.96 -5.42 -20.86
C TYR A 12 -25.56 -6.05 -20.89
N ALA A 13 -25.08 -6.44 -22.06
CA ALA A 13 -23.73 -6.98 -22.21
C ALA A 13 -22.64 -5.96 -21.82
N CYS A 14 -22.82 -4.70 -22.21
CA CYS A 14 -21.91 -3.61 -21.82
C CYS A 14 -21.90 -3.40 -20.30
N CYS A 15 -23.08 -3.41 -19.66
CA CYS A 15 -23.20 -3.30 -18.21
C CYS A 15 -22.47 -4.44 -17.48
N LEU A 16 -22.67 -5.69 -17.89
CA LEU A 16 -21.97 -6.85 -17.30
C LEU A 16 -20.45 -6.77 -17.48
N ALA A 17 -19.99 -6.33 -18.65
CA ALA A 17 -18.55 -6.14 -18.90
C ALA A 17 -17.96 -5.06 -17.96
N ILE A 18 -18.66 -3.94 -17.78
CA ILE A 18 -18.19 -2.88 -16.86
C ILE A 18 -18.16 -3.37 -15.41
N VAL A 19 -19.22 -4.07 -14.95
CA VAL A 19 -19.27 -4.57 -13.56
C VAL A 19 -18.19 -5.61 -13.29
N THR A 20 -17.90 -6.50 -14.25
CA THR A 20 -16.81 -7.48 -14.11
C THR A 20 -15.43 -6.84 -14.12
N LEU A 21 -15.20 -5.80 -14.92
CA LEU A 21 -13.95 -5.04 -14.91
C LEU A 21 -13.73 -4.31 -13.58
N ILE A 22 -14.77 -3.62 -13.07
CA ILE A 22 -14.73 -2.96 -11.76
C ILE A 22 -14.50 -3.98 -10.64
N GLY A 23 -15.19 -5.12 -10.70
CA GLY A 23 -15.02 -6.19 -9.74
C GLY A 23 -13.60 -6.74 -9.71
N PHE A 24 -13.00 -6.98 -10.89
CA PHE A 24 -11.62 -7.43 -10.99
C PHE A 24 -10.63 -6.40 -10.46
N SER A 25 -10.79 -5.11 -10.82
CA SER A 25 -9.91 -4.05 -10.31
C SER A 25 -9.99 -3.94 -8.78
N ALA A 26 -11.21 -3.99 -8.22
CA ALA A 26 -11.40 -3.97 -6.77
C ALA A 26 -10.76 -5.18 -6.07
N ILE A 27 -10.82 -6.36 -6.68
CA ILE A 27 -10.13 -7.55 -6.15
C ILE A 27 -8.62 -7.33 -6.16
N THR A 28 -8.04 -6.89 -7.28
CA THR A 28 -6.59 -6.68 -7.39
C THR A 28 -6.08 -5.62 -6.41
N THR A 29 -6.76 -4.49 -6.29
CA THR A 29 -6.44 -3.44 -5.31
C THR A 29 -6.59 -3.97 -3.90
N GLY A 30 -7.64 -4.75 -3.62
CA GLY A 30 -7.86 -5.33 -2.31
C GLY A 30 -6.73 -6.28 -1.88
N ILE A 31 -6.24 -7.14 -2.79
CA ILE A 31 -5.09 -8.02 -2.52
C ILE A 31 -3.83 -7.19 -2.22
N VAL A 32 -3.53 -6.17 -3.03
CA VAL A 32 -2.36 -5.31 -2.82
C VAL A 32 -2.43 -4.61 -1.46
N LEU A 33 -3.58 -4.03 -1.11
CA LEU A 33 -3.78 -3.37 0.18
C LEU A 33 -3.63 -4.34 1.36
N LEU A 34 -4.09 -5.59 1.24
CA LEU A 34 -3.88 -6.59 2.27
C LEU A 34 -2.40 -6.95 2.44
N ILE A 35 -1.66 -7.14 1.34
CA ILE A 35 -0.22 -7.49 1.42
C ILE A 35 0.58 -6.36 2.06
N GLU A 36 0.33 -5.12 1.64
CA GLU A 36 1.01 -3.95 2.22
C GLU A 36 0.58 -3.74 3.68
N GLY A 37 -0.72 -3.84 3.97
CA GLY A 37 -1.26 -3.70 5.33
C GLY A 37 -0.66 -4.72 6.31
N ASP A 38 -0.58 -5.99 5.91
CA ASP A 38 0.08 -7.07 6.66
C ASP A 38 1.56 -6.75 6.90
N HIS A 39 2.28 -6.29 5.87
CA HIS A 39 3.68 -5.91 6.01
C HIS A 39 3.88 -4.75 7.00
N TYR A 40 3.01 -3.73 6.97
CA TYR A 40 3.02 -2.63 7.93
C TYR A 40 2.67 -3.10 9.35
N GLY A 41 1.69 -3.99 9.48
CA GLY A 41 1.25 -4.60 10.74
C GLY A 41 2.38 -5.39 11.40
N ASP A 42 2.91 -6.40 10.71
CA ASP A 42 4.03 -7.24 11.19
C ASP A 42 5.23 -6.39 11.61
N THR A 43 5.57 -5.41 10.76
CA THR A 43 6.68 -4.50 11.04
C THR A 43 6.44 -3.65 12.28
N ALA A 44 5.19 -3.26 12.57
CA ALA A 44 4.86 -2.51 13.79
C ALA A 44 4.79 -3.41 15.03
N GLU A 45 4.34 -4.66 14.89
CA GLU A 45 4.25 -5.63 15.99
C GLU A 45 5.61 -6.10 16.51
N ASP A 46 6.60 -6.19 15.62
CA ASP A 46 7.98 -6.54 15.99
C ASP A 46 8.71 -5.43 16.77
N LEU A 47 8.16 -4.21 16.80
CA LEU A 47 8.76 -3.05 17.46
C LEU A 47 8.22 -2.89 18.88
N ASN A 48 9.10 -2.64 19.85
CA ASN A 48 8.69 -2.40 21.23
C ASN A 48 9.21 -1.04 21.70
N PRO A 49 8.53 0.08 21.35
CA PRO A 49 9.05 1.42 21.62
C PRO A 49 9.34 1.68 23.10
N ARG A 50 8.58 1.05 24.01
CA ARG A 50 8.80 1.13 25.46
C ARG A 50 10.07 0.44 25.95
N ALA A 51 10.41 -0.70 25.36
CA ALA A 51 11.63 -1.42 25.69
C ALA A 51 12.84 -0.86 24.93
N ASP A 52 12.61 -0.48 23.67
CA ASP A 52 13.64 -0.10 22.70
C ASP A 52 14.09 1.35 22.89
N PHE A 53 13.27 2.20 23.51
CA PHE A 53 13.61 3.58 23.82
C PHE A 53 13.37 3.91 25.28
N SER A 54 14.18 4.81 25.81
CA SER A 54 13.94 5.45 27.10
C SER A 54 13.88 6.96 26.92
N LYS A 55 12.92 7.58 27.62
CA LYS A 55 12.84 9.03 27.72
C LYS A 55 14.05 9.55 28.52
N LEU A 56 14.73 10.55 27.96
CA LEU A 56 15.86 11.22 28.59
C LEU A 56 15.37 12.09 29.77
N PRO A 57 16.21 12.26 30.81
CA PRO A 57 15.82 13.04 31.98
C PRO A 57 15.73 14.55 31.70
N GLU A 58 16.50 15.03 30.73
CA GLU A 58 16.50 16.43 30.29
C GLU A 58 15.78 16.54 28.93
N SER A 59 15.11 17.66 28.72
CA SER A 59 14.48 17.98 27.43
C SER A 59 15.52 18.30 26.37
N CYS A 60 15.16 18.08 25.11
CA CYS A 60 15.89 18.59 23.96
C CYS A 60 15.39 20.00 23.62
N ILE A 61 16.28 20.89 23.17
CA ILE A 61 15.90 22.25 22.76
C ILE A 61 15.92 22.32 21.24
N ILE A 62 14.83 22.78 20.63
CA ILE A 62 14.80 23.02 19.18
C ILE A 62 15.61 24.27 18.86
N GLU A 63 16.70 24.11 18.10
CA GLU A 63 17.58 25.21 17.73
C GLU A 63 17.23 25.80 16.36
N ASP A 64 16.76 24.98 15.44
CA ASP A 64 16.44 25.40 14.08
C ASP A 64 15.36 24.50 13.46
N VAL A 65 14.60 25.06 12.54
CA VAL A 65 13.56 24.38 11.78
C VAL A 65 13.87 24.52 10.30
N ILE A 66 14.46 23.48 9.72
CA ILE A 66 14.76 23.42 8.30
C ILE A 66 13.48 23.02 7.57
N HIS A 67 13.01 23.91 6.71
CA HIS A 67 11.85 23.69 5.85
C HIS A 67 12.28 23.52 4.41
N SER A 68 11.80 22.46 3.77
CA SER A 68 11.81 22.30 2.32
C SER A 68 10.40 22.03 1.81
N HIS A 69 10.15 22.40 0.56
CA HIS A 69 8.91 22.04 -0.13
C HIS A 69 9.24 21.02 -1.21
N ARG A 70 8.33 20.09 -1.43
CA ARG A 70 8.41 19.11 -2.51
C ARG A 70 7.06 19.07 -3.23
N GLU A 71 7.13 19.15 -4.55
CA GLU A 71 5.96 19.05 -5.42
C GLU A 71 6.07 17.74 -6.19
N GLU A 72 5.01 16.95 -6.19
CA GLU A 72 4.93 15.70 -6.94
C GLU A 72 3.71 15.78 -7.86
N GLU A 73 3.92 15.60 -9.17
CA GLU A 73 2.84 15.45 -10.13
C GLU A 73 2.73 13.97 -10.46
N ASP A 74 1.59 13.37 -10.14
CA ASP A 74 1.25 12.01 -10.51
C ASP A 74 0.07 11.99 -11.49
N GLY A 75 -0.31 10.80 -11.97
CA GLY A 75 -1.45 10.65 -12.87
C GLY A 75 -2.81 11.02 -12.25
N HIS A 76 -2.83 11.39 -10.97
CA HIS A 76 -4.02 11.74 -10.19
C HIS A 76 -4.06 13.22 -9.77
N GLY A 77 -2.94 13.95 -9.82
CA GLY A 77 -2.91 15.39 -9.62
C GLY A 77 -1.53 15.93 -9.26
N HIS A 78 -1.52 17.20 -8.85
CA HIS A 78 -0.35 17.84 -8.26
C HIS A 78 -0.47 17.78 -6.73
N HIS A 79 0.50 17.15 -6.06
CA HIS A 79 0.58 17.04 -4.62
C HIS A 79 1.68 17.95 -4.07
N CYS A 80 1.35 18.73 -3.04
CA CYS A 80 2.28 19.65 -2.41
C CYS A 80 2.63 19.15 -1.00
N TYR A 81 3.90 18.92 -0.74
CA TYR A 81 4.40 18.46 0.55
C TYR A 81 5.27 19.52 1.22
N ASP A 82 5.08 19.67 2.53
CA ASP A 82 5.97 20.41 3.42
C ASP A 82 6.84 19.42 4.19
N ASP A 83 8.14 19.44 3.94
CA ASP A 83 9.13 18.64 4.63
C ASP A 83 9.82 19.47 5.72
N TYR A 84 9.77 18.99 6.95
CA TYR A 84 10.38 19.61 8.11
C TYR A 84 11.47 18.73 8.69
N SER A 85 12.65 19.30 8.94
CA SER A 85 13.71 18.66 9.71
C SER A 85 14.15 19.62 10.81
N TYR A 86 14.29 19.10 12.02
CA TYR A 86 14.57 19.89 13.21
C TYR A 86 16.03 19.69 13.59
N MET A 87 16.75 20.80 13.80
CA MET A 87 18.02 20.76 14.50
C MET A 87 17.72 20.98 15.98
N PHE A 88 18.13 20.04 16.83
CA PHE A 88 17.88 20.11 18.26
C PHE A 88 19.17 19.85 19.02
N SER A 89 19.28 20.36 20.25
CA SER A 89 20.41 20.10 21.12
C SER A 89 20.03 19.34 22.38
N TYR A 90 20.98 18.51 22.82
CA TYR A 90 20.95 17.73 24.06
C TYR A 90 22.34 17.72 24.67
N GLN A 91 22.46 18.13 25.94
CA GLN A 91 23.75 18.25 26.65
C GLN A 91 24.82 19.03 25.86
N GLY A 92 24.39 20.12 25.19
CA GLY A 92 25.26 20.99 24.40
C GLY A 92 25.69 20.43 23.03
N SER A 93 25.31 19.21 22.68
CA SER A 93 25.56 18.64 21.34
C SER A 93 24.34 18.81 20.44
N ARG A 94 24.58 19.07 19.15
CA ARG A 94 23.54 19.33 18.15
C ARG A 94 23.27 18.11 17.29
N TYR A 95 22.00 17.80 17.06
CA TYR A 95 21.52 16.64 16.32
C TYR A 95 20.45 17.06 15.30
N ARG A 96 20.29 16.24 14.26
CA ARG A 96 19.25 16.39 13.25
C ARG A 96 18.17 15.34 13.47
N SER A 97 16.91 15.74 13.48
CA SER A 97 15.78 14.80 13.48
C SER A 97 15.61 14.16 12.11
N ARG A 98 14.89 13.04 12.07
CA ARG A 98 14.26 12.57 10.83
C ARG A 98 13.37 13.66 10.22
N GLY A 99 13.11 13.53 8.92
CA GLY A 99 12.13 14.36 8.24
C GLY A 99 10.71 14.07 8.73
N ASN A 100 9.92 15.12 8.88
CA ASN A 100 8.48 15.08 9.07
C ASN A 100 7.81 15.69 7.84
N THR A 101 7.08 14.89 7.10
CA THR A 101 6.41 15.31 5.87
C THR A 101 4.93 15.55 6.16
N ALA A 102 4.43 16.71 5.80
CA ALA A 102 3.02 17.06 5.90
C ALA A 102 2.44 17.33 4.50
N LEU A 103 1.37 16.63 4.13
CA LEU A 103 0.60 16.96 2.94
C LEU A 103 -0.09 18.32 3.14
N ARG A 104 0.13 19.24 2.20
CA ARG A 104 -0.45 20.57 2.21
C ARG A 104 -1.84 20.57 1.59
N TYR A 105 -1.91 20.23 0.31
CA TYR A 105 -3.11 20.28 -0.54
C TYR A 105 -2.85 19.55 -1.86
N ASP A 106 -3.94 19.12 -2.52
CA ASP A 106 -3.93 18.53 -3.87
C ASP A 106 -4.33 19.63 -4.89
N GLY A 107 -3.36 20.18 -5.61
CA GLY A 107 -3.57 21.25 -6.61
C GLY A 107 -2.38 22.19 -6.77
N VAL A 108 -2.64 23.47 -7.01
CA VAL A 108 -1.59 24.49 -7.20
C VAL A 108 -0.94 24.84 -5.86
N CYS A 109 0.37 24.58 -5.75
CA CYS A 109 1.13 24.83 -4.53
C CYS A 109 1.27 26.33 -4.22
N SER A 110 0.41 26.85 -3.34
CA SER A 110 0.53 28.22 -2.85
C SER A 110 1.34 28.29 -1.58
N ALA A 111 2.29 29.23 -1.50
CA ALA A 111 3.03 29.53 -0.28
C ALA A 111 2.13 29.93 0.91
N SER A 112 0.94 30.48 0.64
CA SER A 112 -0.03 30.86 1.68
C SER A 112 -0.65 29.68 2.42
N GLN A 113 -0.55 28.48 1.87
CA GLN A 113 -1.13 27.26 2.44
C GLN A 113 -0.10 26.44 3.22
N ARG A 114 1.13 26.96 3.42
CA ARG A 114 2.18 26.27 4.17
C ARG A 114 1.67 25.76 5.51
N ARG A 115 1.88 24.47 5.79
CA ARG A 115 1.60 23.88 7.10
C ARG A 115 2.59 24.40 8.12
N SER A 116 2.13 24.80 9.30
CA SER A 116 3.05 25.17 10.38
C SER A 116 3.89 23.96 10.82
N PRO A 117 5.16 24.16 11.23
CA PRO A 117 5.95 23.08 11.80
C PRO A 117 5.33 22.61 13.13
N VAL A 118 5.55 21.34 13.49
CA VAL A 118 5.09 20.75 14.76
C VAL A 118 5.75 21.43 15.95
N PHE A 119 7.06 21.67 15.86
CA PHE A 119 7.84 22.37 16.89
C PHE A 119 8.35 23.73 16.41
N VAL A 120 8.60 24.64 17.35
CA VAL A 120 9.16 25.97 17.08
C VAL A 120 10.54 26.14 17.70
N VAL A 121 11.33 27.08 17.16
CA VAL A 121 12.68 27.37 17.69
C VAL A 121 12.60 27.87 19.14
N GLY A 122 13.46 27.33 19.99
CA GLY A 122 13.53 27.59 21.43
C GLY A 122 12.59 26.72 22.27
N GLU A 123 11.78 25.86 21.64
CA GLU A 123 10.88 24.95 22.36
C GLU A 123 11.67 23.82 23.04
N GLU A 124 11.35 23.57 24.32
CA GLU A 124 11.84 22.41 25.06
C GLU A 124 10.89 21.23 24.82
N VAL A 125 11.41 20.17 24.20
CA VAL A 125 10.63 18.98 23.85
C VAL A 125 11.17 17.73 24.57
N PRO A 126 10.31 16.76 24.91
CA PRO A 126 10.76 15.45 25.36
C PRO A 126 11.71 14.83 24.33
N CYS A 127 12.67 14.06 24.82
CA CYS A 127 13.69 13.45 23.98
C CYS A 127 13.89 11.99 24.37
N TRP A 128 14.14 11.13 23.39
CA TRP A 128 14.26 9.69 23.58
C TRP A 128 15.59 9.20 23.05
N LYS A 129 16.17 8.21 23.74
CA LYS A 129 17.38 7.49 23.31
C LYS A 129 17.07 6.01 23.13
N PRO A 130 17.75 5.30 22.21
CA PRO A 130 17.59 3.87 22.08
C PRO A 130 18.25 3.15 23.26
N ASN A 131 17.64 2.05 23.69
CA ASN A 131 18.18 1.08 24.66
C ASN A 131 18.81 -0.14 23.95
N ILE A 132 18.64 -0.24 22.63
CA ILE A 132 19.09 -1.36 21.80
C ILE A 132 20.11 -0.90 20.74
N SER A 133 20.99 -1.81 20.32
CA SER A 133 21.96 -1.58 19.26
C SER A 133 22.23 -2.90 18.50
N PRO A 134 22.09 -2.95 17.17
CA PRO A 134 21.68 -1.85 16.29
C PRO A 134 20.21 -1.46 16.44
N VAL A 135 19.88 -0.20 16.16
CA VAL A 135 18.48 0.27 16.13
C VAL A 135 17.83 -0.23 14.84
N PRO A 136 16.63 -0.85 14.88
CA PRO A 136 15.88 -1.25 13.70
C PRO A 136 15.71 -0.08 12.71
N ALA A 137 15.85 -0.36 11.42
CA ALA A 137 15.81 0.66 10.37
C ALA A 137 14.48 1.43 10.34
N GLN A 138 13.39 0.79 10.78
CA GLN A 138 12.05 1.32 10.92
C GLN A 138 11.99 2.56 11.82
N TYR A 139 12.82 2.62 12.86
CA TYR A 139 12.83 3.76 13.78
C TYR A 139 13.54 5.00 13.25
N ASN A 140 14.25 4.89 12.11
CA ASN A 140 15.11 5.90 11.48
C ASN A 140 15.14 7.27 12.19
N CYS A 141 16.20 7.52 12.95
CA CYS A 141 16.32 8.75 13.74
C CYS A 141 16.90 9.94 12.97
N GLY A 142 17.56 9.70 11.83
CA GLY A 142 18.25 10.75 11.06
C GLY A 142 19.57 11.27 11.64
N ASN A 143 20.12 10.63 12.67
CA ASN A 143 21.42 10.93 13.27
C ASN A 143 22.11 9.69 13.85
N ASP A 144 23.44 9.73 13.98
CA ASP A 144 24.26 8.57 14.36
C ASP A 144 23.99 8.04 15.78
N MET A 145 23.61 8.93 16.71
CA MET A 145 23.30 8.56 18.10
C MET A 145 21.85 8.08 18.30
N CYS A 146 21.04 8.17 17.25
CA CYS A 146 19.61 7.86 17.24
C CYS A 146 18.77 8.58 18.32
N TYR A 147 19.10 9.83 18.66
CA TYR A 147 18.21 10.62 19.51
C TYR A 147 16.97 11.04 18.73
N LYS A 148 15.80 10.98 19.39
CA LYS A 148 14.50 11.33 18.80
C LYS A 148 13.83 12.43 19.61
N ILE A 149 13.12 13.31 18.92
CA ILE A 149 12.22 14.33 19.49
C ILE A 149 10.74 14.03 19.21
N PHE A 150 10.47 12.99 18.42
CA PHE A 150 9.14 12.43 18.23
C PHE A 150 9.01 11.18 19.09
N ASP A 151 7.84 11.02 19.72
CA ASP A 151 7.58 9.90 20.61
C ASP A 151 7.58 8.58 19.83
N PRO A 152 8.50 7.64 20.13
CA PRO A 152 8.54 6.34 19.46
C PRO A 152 7.26 5.54 19.65
N GLU A 153 6.53 5.70 20.76
CA GLU A 153 5.23 5.01 20.96
C GLU A 153 4.21 5.52 19.93
N ASN A 154 4.04 6.85 19.84
CA ASN A 154 3.10 7.46 18.91
C ASN A 154 3.43 7.17 17.44
N GLU A 155 4.72 7.04 17.09
CA GLU A 155 5.11 6.67 15.72
C GLU A 155 4.74 5.22 15.36
N VAL A 156 4.93 4.29 16.29
CA VAL A 156 4.54 2.89 16.09
C VAL A 156 3.00 2.77 16.06
N ASP A 157 2.30 3.50 16.92
CA ASP A 157 0.83 3.52 16.94
C ASP A 157 0.27 4.05 15.61
N ILE A 158 0.82 5.14 15.06
CA ILE A 158 0.40 5.66 13.74
C ILE A 158 0.68 4.65 12.62
N ALA A 159 1.82 3.96 12.67
CA ALA A 159 2.16 2.94 11.68
C ALA A 159 1.17 1.76 11.75
N LYS A 160 0.82 1.33 12.96
CA LYS A 160 -0.17 0.28 13.21
C LYS A 160 -1.56 0.70 12.73
N ASP A 161 -2.04 1.87 13.12
CA ASP A 161 -3.34 2.41 12.68
C ASP A 161 -3.42 2.52 11.15
N THR A 162 -2.30 2.85 10.51
CA THR A 162 -2.21 2.89 9.04
C THR A 162 -2.29 1.50 8.44
N GLY A 163 -1.59 0.51 9.01
CA GLY A 163 -1.68 -0.90 8.61
C GLY A 163 -3.10 -1.45 8.75
N ASP A 164 -3.72 -1.25 9.91
CA ASP A 164 -5.10 -1.67 10.21
C ASP A 164 -6.10 -1.03 9.23
N ALA A 165 -5.91 0.25 8.90
CA ALA A 165 -6.75 0.95 7.92
C ALA A 165 -6.58 0.39 6.50
N MET A 166 -5.35 0.06 6.09
CA MET A 166 -5.06 -0.58 4.80
C MET A 166 -5.68 -1.98 4.73
N GLU A 167 -5.57 -2.78 5.79
CA GLU A 167 -6.18 -4.10 5.89
C GLU A 167 -7.71 -4.01 5.75
N ALA A 168 -8.35 -3.14 6.54
CA ALA A 168 -9.80 -2.95 6.51
C ALA A 168 -10.30 -2.48 5.12
N ALA A 169 -9.55 -1.58 4.46
CA ALA A 169 -9.83 -1.15 3.09
C ALA A 169 -9.67 -2.31 2.09
N GLY A 170 -8.62 -3.13 2.24
CA GLY A 170 -8.37 -4.31 1.43
C GLY A 170 -9.49 -5.34 1.50
N ILE A 171 -9.91 -5.72 2.72
CA ILE A 171 -11.05 -6.63 2.95
C ILE A 171 -12.32 -6.09 2.30
N SER A 172 -12.61 -4.80 2.52
CA SER A 172 -13.81 -4.15 1.96
C SER A 172 -13.82 -4.18 0.43
N SER A 173 -12.68 -3.88 -0.20
CA SER A 173 -12.53 -3.91 -1.66
C SER A 173 -12.66 -5.33 -2.23
N LEU A 174 -12.12 -6.34 -1.54
CA LEU A 174 -12.26 -7.75 -1.93
C LEU A 174 -13.71 -8.22 -1.90
N VAL A 175 -14.41 -7.97 -0.78
CA VAL A 175 -15.82 -8.37 -0.63
C VAL A 175 -16.67 -7.72 -1.72
N PHE A 176 -16.47 -6.41 -1.95
CA PHE A 176 -17.16 -5.69 -3.01
C PHE A 176 -16.90 -6.30 -4.39
N GLY A 177 -15.63 -6.56 -4.73
CA GLY A 177 -15.27 -7.13 -6.01
C GLY A 177 -15.81 -8.54 -6.23
N ILE A 178 -15.80 -9.40 -5.19
CA ILE A 178 -16.40 -10.73 -5.23
C ILE A 178 -17.91 -10.65 -5.47
N LEU A 179 -18.62 -9.76 -4.77
CA LEU A 179 -20.06 -9.56 -4.96
C LEU A 179 -20.38 -9.10 -6.40
N CYS A 180 -19.59 -8.18 -6.96
CA CYS A 180 -19.73 -7.76 -8.36
C CYS A 180 -19.56 -8.94 -9.35
N CYS A 181 -18.56 -9.79 -9.14
CA CYS A 181 -18.30 -10.95 -10.00
C CYS A 181 -19.36 -12.06 -9.85
N CYS A 182 -19.80 -12.35 -8.63
CA CYS A 182 -20.77 -13.41 -8.33
C CYS A 182 -22.18 -13.07 -8.84
N CYS A 183 -22.61 -11.82 -8.76
CA CYS A 183 -23.92 -11.40 -9.26
C CYS A 183 -24.05 -11.47 -10.80
N CYS A 184 -22.93 -11.41 -11.53
CA CYS A 184 -22.91 -11.43 -12.99
C CYS A 184 -22.81 -12.84 -13.61
N SER A 185 -22.31 -13.82 -12.84
CA SER A 185 -22.03 -15.18 -13.32
C SER A 185 -23.28 -16.01 -13.68
N PRO A 186 -24.40 -15.98 -12.91
CA PRO A 186 -25.59 -16.75 -13.25
C PRO A 186 -26.20 -16.35 -14.60
N ALA A 187 -26.17 -15.05 -14.94
CA ALA A 187 -26.74 -14.55 -16.18
C ALA A 187 -26.01 -15.09 -17.42
N LEU A 188 -24.68 -15.19 -17.36
CA LEU A 188 -23.87 -15.78 -18.42
C LEU A 188 -24.09 -17.29 -18.54
N TRP A 189 -24.23 -17.98 -17.39
CA TRP A 189 -24.47 -19.42 -17.37
C TRP A 189 -25.84 -19.80 -17.99
N PHE A 190 -26.89 -19.02 -17.72
CA PHE A 190 -28.20 -19.24 -18.33
C PHE A 190 -28.26 -18.85 -19.82
N ALA A 191 -27.47 -17.87 -20.27
CA ALA A 191 -27.38 -17.49 -21.67
C ALA A 191 -26.71 -18.57 -22.54
N GLY A 192 -25.63 -19.20 -22.03
CA GLY A 192 -24.90 -20.25 -22.76
C GLY A 192 -25.73 -21.52 -23.02
N LYS A 193 -26.62 -21.89 -22.09
CA LYS A 193 -27.47 -23.08 -22.26
C LYS A 193 -28.50 -22.98 -23.38
N ARG A 194 -28.91 -21.78 -23.81
CA ARG A 194 -29.90 -21.62 -24.89
C ARG A 194 -29.33 -21.87 -26.30
N GLY A 195 -28.02 -21.84 -26.48
CA GLY A 195 -27.38 -22.06 -27.79
C GLY A 195 -27.22 -23.54 -28.18
N HIS A 196 -27.23 -24.46 -27.21
CA HIS A 196 -26.91 -25.88 -27.46
C HIS A 196 -28.10 -26.79 -27.83
N ALA A 197 -29.34 -26.28 -27.79
CA ALA A 197 -30.53 -27.09 -28.08
C ALA A 197 -30.96 -27.11 -29.56
N ALA A 198 -30.23 -26.45 -30.47
CA ALA A 198 -30.59 -26.34 -31.90
C ALA A 198 -29.50 -26.85 -32.86
N GLY A 199 -28.69 -27.82 -32.43
CA GLY A 199 -27.85 -28.58 -33.35
C GLY A 199 -28.69 -29.64 -34.08
N PRO A 200 -28.61 -29.76 -35.43
CA PRO A 200 -29.23 -30.87 -36.13
C PRO A 200 -28.64 -32.22 -35.65
N PRO A 201 -29.43 -33.30 -35.64
CA PRO A 201 -28.97 -34.62 -35.22
C PRO A 201 -27.76 -35.05 -36.07
N MET A 202 -26.63 -35.30 -35.40
CA MET A 202 -25.46 -35.87 -36.05
C MET A 202 -25.78 -37.32 -36.47
N PRO A 203 -25.56 -37.69 -37.75
CA PRO A 203 -25.69 -39.07 -38.18
C PRO A 203 -24.61 -39.92 -37.50
N GLY A 204 -25.04 -41.08 -36.98
CA GLY A 204 -24.24 -41.95 -36.14
C GLY A 204 -22.94 -42.43 -36.80
N MET A 205 -21.86 -42.41 -36.02
CA MET A 205 -20.66 -43.18 -36.31
C MET A 205 -20.56 -44.34 -35.32
N HIS A 206 -20.66 -45.53 -35.89
CA HIS A 206 -20.32 -46.81 -35.27
C HIS A 206 -18.81 -46.89 -34.99
N GLY A 207 -18.48 -47.31 -33.76
CA GLY A 207 -17.51 -48.37 -33.43
C GLY A 207 -16.03 -48.18 -33.78
N GLY A 208 -15.17 -48.21 -32.76
CA GLY A 208 -13.74 -48.50 -32.90
C GLY A 208 -12.99 -48.46 -31.56
N PRO A 209 -11.99 -49.33 -31.32
CA PRO A 209 -11.75 -49.96 -30.02
C PRO A 209 -10.83 -49.22 -29.05
N GLN A 210 -10.90 -49.70 -27.80
CA GLN A 210 -10.03 -49.45 -26.67
C GLN A 210 -8.54 -49.50 -27.03
N GLY A 211 -7.80 -48.46 -26.63
CA GLY A 211 -6.34 -48.43 -26.59
C GLY A 211 -5.89 -47.81 -25.27
N SER A 212 -5.49 -48.67 -24.34
CA SER A 212 -4.83 -48.32 -23.09
C SER A 212 -3.45 -47.73 -23.39
N VAL A 213 -3.12 -46.53 -22.88
CA VAL A 213 -1.75 -46.02 -22.83
C VAL A 213 -1.49 -45.39 -21.47
N GLU A 214 -0.79 -46.19 -20.66
CA GLU A 214 0.33 -45.84 -19.78
C GLU A 214 0.47 -44.40 -19.24
N ALA A 215 0.46 -44.32 -17.91
CA ALA A 215 0.92 -43.18 -17.14
C ALA A 215 2.46 -43.08 -17.17
N PRO A 216 3.04 -41.90 -17.44
CA PRO A 216 4.39 -41.61 -17.03
C PRO A 216 4.39 -41.05 -15.61
N ASP A 217 5.02 -41.85 -14.77
CA ASP A 217 5.55 -41.52 -13.47
C ASP A 217 6.74 -40.54 -13.59
N GLN A 218 7.06 -39.90 -12.46
CA GLN A 218 8.37 -39.34 -12.08
C GLN A 218 8.68 -37.82 -12.17
N HIS A 219 8.94 -37.32 -10.95
CA HIS A 219 10.14 -36.59 -10.51
C HIS A 219 10.43 -35.17 -11.03
N GLY A 220 10.30 -34.21 -10.09
CA GLY A 220 11.48 -33.72 -9.38
C GLY A 220 12.03 -32.34 -9.74
N LYS A 221 12.49 -31.64 -8.68
CA LYS A 221 13.32 -30.41 -8.61
C LYS A 221 12.58 -29.11 -8.98
N GLY A 222 12.67 -28.02 -8.22
CA GLY A 222 13.50 -27.59 -7.09
C GLY A 222 13.22 -26.10 -6.83
N PRO A 223 13.74 -25.49 -5.76
CA PRO A 223 13.42 -24.11 -5.40
C PRO A 223 14.18 -23.13 -6.30
N GLN A 224 13.47 -22.22 -6.96
CA GLN A 224 14.09 -21.03 -7.55
C GLN A 224 13.98 -19.89 -6.56
N GLY A 225 15.13 -19.56 -5.96
CA GLY A 225 15.34 -18.32 -5.24
C GLY A 225 15.59 -17.14 -6.17
N GLN A 226 15.43 -15.96 -5.56
CA GLN A 226 16.00 -14.65 -5.89
C GLN A 226 15.62 -14.00 -7.24
N VAL A 227 15.06 -12.79 -7.18
CA VAL A 227 15.83 -11.54 -7.33
C VAL A 227 15.10 -10.43 -6.56
N VAL A 228 15.71 -9.95 -5.47
CA VAL A 228 15.37 -8.65 -4.87
C VAL A 228 16.02 -7.58 -5.74
N GLN A 229 15.22 -6.85 -6.53
CA GLN A 229 15.69 -5.61 -7.16
C GLN A 229 15.60 -4.48 -6.14
N GLY A 230 16.72 -4.24 -5.44
CA GLY A 230 16.91 -3.01 -4.68
C GLY A 230 16.97 -1.82 -5.62
N ARG A 231 15.91 -0.99 -5.60
CA ARG A 231 15.91 0.32 -6.25
C ARG A 231 16.62 1.30 -5.33
N VAL A 232 17.89 1.58 -5.63
CA VAL A 232 18.64 2.71 -5.06
C VAL A 232 18.04 4.00 -5.63
N ILE A 233 17.22 4.69 -4.84
CA ILE A 233 16.82 6.07 -5.14
C ILE A 233 17.96 6.97 -4.66
N GLY A 234 18.50 7.74 -5.60
CA GLY A 234 19.77 8.43 -5.50
C GLY A 234 19.84 9.52 -4.44
N GLN A 235 21.06 9.70 -3.93
CA GLN A 235 21.50 10.91 -3.27
C GLN A 235 21.28 12.13 -4.18
N VAL A 236 20.50 13.09 -3.70
CA VAL A 236 20.57 14.46 -4.18
C VAL A 236 21.72 15.14 -3.43
N GLN A 237 22.87 15.28 -4.10
CA GLN A 237 23.87 16.28 -3.72
C GLN A 237 23.34 17.65 -4.13
N GLY A 238 23.04 18.49 -3.15
CA GLY A 238 22.74 19.91 -3.33
C GLY A 238 23.76 20.74 -2.57
N ALA A 239 24.35 21.70 -3.29
CA ALA A 239 25.47 22.58 -2.96
C ALA A 239 25.34 23.40 -1.66
#